data_AF-A0AAU9P8J3-F1
#
_entry.id   AF-A0AAU9P8J3-F1
#
_cell.length_a   1.000
_cell.length_b   1.000
_cell.length_c   1.000
_cell.angle_alpha   90.00
_cell.angle_beta   90.00
_cell.angle_gamma   90.00
#
_symmetry.space_group_name_H-M   'P 1'
#
loop_
_entity.id
_entity.type
_entity.pdbx_description
1 polymer ?
#
loop_
_entity_poly.entity_id
_entity_poly.type
_entity_poly.pdbx_seq_one_letter_code
_entity_poly.pdbx_strand_id
1 'polypeptide(L)'
;MVYTAIDTFYLTDKQLKNTPSRKDGIDEATEMTLRRYGCDLIQESGNLLNVPQQVMGTGQVLFHRFYCKQSFSSFNVKRVAASCIWLASKLEENIRTLRRIVYIFHIMECRRENLPLEHLDTSSKKYLELEADLKRCELQVLKEMGYICHVELPHKLMVAYLEVLEAPHQMIQEAWNIANDSLRTALCVHLKSYVVACGVIYTAARRCYVPLPENPPWWELFDANKKEVDEVCRVLNHIYSLPKACYIPVCKEDGSFTMCRSLDSRSQPLAKEGTSSGDPLMLDDANTRKVEAEAVLKSKEHVTDEKERKRESHNSKKDRFRKGKGARWLSRGIDKK
;
A
#
# COMPACT_ATOMS: atom_id res chain seq x y z
N MET A 1 -24.92 -27.85 0.61
CA MET A 1 -24.37 -27.90 1.98
C MET A 1 -22.95 -27.35 1.90
N VAL A 2 -22.82 -26.03 1.96
CA VAL A 2 -21.53 -25.35 1.81
C VAL A 2 -20.78 -25.57 3.12
N TYR A 3 -19.59 -26.18 3.04
CA TYR A 3 -18.71 -26.36 4.18
C TYR A 3 -18.66 -25.05 4.98
N THR A 4 -19.07 -25.09 6.25
CA THR A 4 -18.63 -24.12 7.24
C THR A 4 -17.13 -24.31 7.37
N ALA A 5 -16.38 -23.73 6.44
CA ALA A 5 -14.93 -23.64 6.52
C ALA A 5 -14.63 -23.08 7.91
N ILE A 6 -13.88 -23.82 8.71
CA ILE A 6 -13.43 -23.38 10.03
C ILE A 6 -12.84 -21.99 9.81
N ASP A 7 -13.50 -20.97 10.34
CA ASP A 7 -13.16 -19.56 10.11
C ASP A 7 -11.90 -19.22 10.91
N THR A 8 -10.79 -19.79 10.45
CA THR A 8 -9.47 -19.73 11.09
C THR A 8 -8.77 -18.42 10.73
N PHE A 9 -9.49 -17.48 10.11
CA PHE A 9 -8.98 -16.18 9.68
C PHE A 9 -9.08 -15.12 10.77
N TYR A 10 -10.09 -15.23 11.64
CA TYR A 10 -10.31 -14.27 12.71
C TYR A 10 -9.70 -14.75 14.02
N LEU A 11 -8.96 -13.85 14.65
CA LEU A 11 -8.18 -14.13 15.85
C LEU A 11 -8.77 -13.40 17.04
N THR A 12 -8.77 -14.11 18.16
CA THR A 12 -9.13 -13.54 19.46
C THR A 12 -8.08 -12.55 19.95
N ASP A 13 -8.46 -11.63 20.85
CA ASP A 13 -7.53 -10.69 21.49
C ASP A 13 -6.32 -11.39 22.14
N LYS A 14 -6.55 -12.58 22.70
CA LYS A 14 -5.49 -13.37 23.34
C LYS A 14 -4.48 -13.89 22.31
N GLN A 15 -4.94 -14.28 21.12
CA GLN A 15 -4.07 -14.73 20.03
C GLN A 15 -3.29 -13.56 19.42
N LEU A 16 -3.93 -12.40 19.27
CA LEU A 16 -3.27 -11.19 18.77
C LEU A 16 -2.22 -10.62 19.73
N LYS A 17 -2.40 -10.81 21.05
CA LYS A 17 -1.37 -10.45 22.04
C LYS A 17 -0.19 -11.42 22.06
N ASN A 18 -0.43 -12.70 21.75
CA ASN A 18 0.56 -13.77 21.80
C ASN A 18 0.93 -14.29 20.40
N THR A 19 1.34 -13.38 19.52
CA THR A 19 1.74 -13.73 18.14
C THR A 19 3.00 -14.60 18.11
N PRO A 20 3.24 -15.37 17.04
CA PRO A 20 4.50 -16.10 16.84
C PRO A 20 5.73 -15.18 16.93
N SER A 21 5.62 -13.96 16.40
CA SER A 21 6.67 -12.94 16.49
C SER A 21 6.99 -12.54 17.93
N ARG A 22 5.97 -12.41 18.81
CA ARG A 22 6.18 -12.16 20.24
C ARG A 22 6.92 -13.29 20.93
N LYS A 23 6.59 -14.54 20.58
CA LYS A 23 7.26 -15.73 21.14
C LYS A 23 8.74 -15.78 20.77
N ASP A 24 9.10 -15.23 19.62
CA ASP A 24 10.48 -15.10 19.16
C ASP A 24 11.19 -13.83 19.67
N GLY A 25 10.57 -13.08 20.58
CA GLY A 25 11.18 -11.91 21.22
C GLY A 25 11.04 -10.59 20.47
N ILE A 26 10.16 -10.50 19.46
CA ILE A 26 9.89 -9.25 18.74
C ILE A 26 8.87 -8.43 19.54
N ASP A 27 9.15 -7.15 19.80
CA ASP A 27 8.24 -6.25 20.51
C ASP A 27 7.06 -5.76 19.64
N GLU A 28 6.03 -5.23 20.30
CA GLU A 28 4.77 -4.83 19.64
C GLU A 28 4.90 -3.67 18.68
N ALA A 29 5.70 -2.67 19.04
CA ALA A 29 5.93 -1.54 18.15
C ALA A 29 6.68 -1.98 16.89
N THR A 30 7.67 -2.86 17.02
CA THR A 30 8.42 -3.42 15.89
C THR A 30 7.53 -4.27 15.00
N GLU A 31 6.75 -5.19 15.56
CA GLU A 31 5.84 -6.03 14.77
C GLU A 31 4.81 -5.17 14.01
N MET A 32 4.20 -4.19 14.69
CA MET A 32 3.24 -3.27 14.06
C MET A 32 3.90 -2.45 12.94
N THR A 33 5.16 -2.04 13.12
CA THR A 33 5.93 -1.30 12.11
C THR A 33 6.26 -2.18 10.91
N LEU A 34 6.69 -3.42 11.12
CA LEU A 34 6.96 -4.38 10.04
C LEU A 34 5.70 -4.74 9.26
N ARG A 35 4.55 -4.90 9.95
CA ARG A 35 3.26 -5.13 9.28
C ARG A 35 2.92 -4.00 8.33
N ARG A 36 2.98 -2.76 8.81
CA ARG A 36 2.71 -1.56 7.99
C ARG A 36 3.71 -1.42 6.85
N TYR A 37 5.00 -1.65 7.12
CA TYR A 37 6.05 -1.63 6.09
C TYR A 37 5.78 -2.65 4.97
N GLY A 38 5.36 -3.86 5.31
CA GLY A 38 4.96 -4.87 4.33
C GLY A 38 3.74 -4.46 3.51
N CYS A 39 2.71 -3.91 4.16
CA CYS A 39 1.54 -3.37 3.46
C CYS A 39 1.89 -2.21 2.50
N ASP A 40 2.84 -1.35 2.89
CA ASP A 40 3.34 -0.27 2.05
C ASP A 40 4.11 -0.80 0.83
N LEU A 41 4.91 -1.87 1.00
CA LEU A 41 5.57 -2.54 -0.13
C LEU A 41 4.53 -3.14 -1.11
N ILE A 42 3.48 -3.76 -0.60
CA ILE A 42 2.41 -4.34 -1.43
C ILE A 42 1.67 -3.24 -2.20
N GLN A 43 1.31 -2.14 -1.54
CA GLN A 43 0.62 -1.02 -2.17
C GLN A 43 1.50 -0.35 -3.23
N GLU A 44 2.76 -0.08 -2.91
CA GLU A 44 3.69 0.57 -3.83
C GLU A 44 4.00 -0.32 -5.04
N SER A 45 4.27 -1.60 -4.82
CA SER A 45 4.50 -2.56 -5.90
C SER A 45 3.28 -2.71 -6.78
N GLY A 46 2.07 -2.75 -6.20
CA GLY A 46 0.84 -2.83 -6.97
C GLY A 46 0.60 -1.61 -7.86
N ASN A 47 0.89 -0.40 -7.38
CA ASN A 47 0.87 0.82 -8.19
C ASN A 47 1.84 0.72 -9.39
N LEU A 48 3.07 0.27 -9.15
CA LEU A 48 4.09 0.11 -10.21
C LEU A 48 3.77 -1.03 -11.19
N LEU A 49 3.09 -2.07 -10.72
CA LEU A 49 2.59 -3.19 -11.54
C LEU A 49 1.30 -2.85 -12.28
N ASN A 50 0.68 -1.71 -11.99
CA ASN A 50 -0.61 -1.28 -12.50
C ASN A 50 -1.69 -2.37 -12.30
N VAL A 51 -1.79 -2.90 -11.07
CA VAL A 51 -2.86 -3.84 -10.67
C VAL A 51 -3.97 -3.07 -9.91
N PRO A 52 -5.22 -3.52 -9.95
CA PRO A 52 -6.32 -2.84 -9.26
C PRO A 52 -6.18 -2.92 -7.73
N GLN A 53 -6.85 -2.00 -7.01
CA GLN A 53 -6.85 -1.96 -5.54
C GLN A 53 -7.35 -3.26 -4.91
N GLN A 54 -8.26 -3.98 -5.57
CA GLN A 54 -8.70 -5.31 -5.17
C GLN A 54 -7.52 -6.28 -4.98
N VAL A 55 -6.60 -6.34 -5.95
CA VAL A 55 -5.41 -7.21 -5.90
C VAL A 55 -4.48 -6.80 -4.76
N MET A 56 -4.28 -5.49 -4.57
CA MET A 56 -3.44 -4.95 -3.49
C MET A 56 -4.03 -5.26 -2.11
N GLY A 57 -5.34 -5.09 -1.95
CA GLY A 57 -6.03 -5.39 -0.69
C GLY A 57 -6.00 -6.88 -0.37
N THR A 58 -6.26 -7.75 -1.35
CA THR A 58 -6.12 -9.20 -1.19
C THR A 58 -4.69 -9.55 -0.76
N GLY A 59 -3.66 -8.99 -1.41
CA GLY A 59 -2.26 -9.17 -1.00
C GLY A 59 -1.98 -8.77 0.46
N GLN A 60 -2.52 -7.63 0.91
CA GLN A 60 -2.34 -7.15 2.29
C GLN A 60 -3.03 -8.07 3.31
N VAL A 61 -4.22 -8.59 3.01
CA VAL A 61 -4.92 -9.54 3.90
C VAL A 61 -4.16 -10.87 4.00
N LEU A 62 -3.69 -11.42 2.88
CA LEU A 62 -2.88 -12.65 2.88
C LEU A 62 -1.59 -12.45 3.71
N PHE A 63 -0.96 -11.28 3.56
CA PHE A 63 0.22 -10.90 4.31
C PHE A 63 -0.04 -10.84 5.82
N HIS A 64 -1.13 -10.20 6.27
CA HIS A 64 -1.49 -10.15 7.69
C HIS A 64 -1.77 -11.54 8.24
N ARG A 65 -2.56 -12.35 7.52
CA ARG A 65 -2.90 -13.73 7.89
C ARG A 65 -1.66 -14.59 8.04
N PHE A 66 -0.70 -14.48 7.12
CA PHE A 66 0.56 -15.22 7.17
C PHE A 66 1.33 -14.94 8.48
N TYR A 67 1.55 -13.67 8.81
CA TYR A 67 2.27 -13.28 10.03
C TYR A 67 1.49 -13.48 11.33
N CYS A 68 0.24 -13.96 11.27
CA CYS A 68 -0.45 -14.45 12.46
C CYS A 68 -0.06 -15.88 12.83
N LYS A 69 0.46 -16.65 11.85
CA LYS A 69 0.89 -18.04 12.03
C LYS A 69 2.41 -18.17 12.01
N GLN A 70 3.09 -17.29 11.29
CA GLN A 70 4.54 -17.25 11.15
C GLN A 70 5.15 -16.00 11.77
N SER A 71 6.45 -16.07 12.03
CA SER A 71 7.21 -15.00 12.70
C SER A 71 8.01 -14.17 11.71
N PHE A 72 8.13 -12.87 12.00
CA PHE A 72 9.02 -11.94 11.28
C PHE A 72 10.51 -12.27 11.47
N SER A 73 10.87 -13.08 12.48
CA SER A 73 12.23 -13.59 12.70
C SER A 73 12.63 -14.64 11.66
N SER A 74 11.63 -15.39 11.17
CA SER A 74 11.80 -16.60 10.36
C SER A 74 11.57 -16.32 8.88
N PHE A 75 10.65 -15.40 8.55
CA PHE A 75 10.33 -15.03 7.18
C PHE A 75 10.56 -13.54 6.96
N ASN A 76 11.31 -13.21 5.90
CA ASN A 76 11.62 -11.83 5.58
C ASN A 76 10.40 -11.08 5.03
N VAL A 77 10.14 -9.89 5.56
CA VAL A 77 9.01 -9.02 5.16
C VAL A 77 8.97 -8.74 3.66
N LYS A 78 10.12 -8.43 3.05
CA LYS A 78 10.21 -8.07 1.63
C LYS A 78 9.85 -9.26 0.74
N ARG A 79 10.33 -10.47 1.09
CA ARG A 79 10.03 -11.72 0.38
C ARG A 79 8.56 -12.09 0.46
N VAL A 80 8.00 -12.07 1.67
CA VAL A 80 6.59 -12.40 1.89
C VAL A 80 5.68 -11.38 1.20
N ALA A 81 5.99 -10.09 1.26
CA ALA A 81 5.24 -9.06 0.55
C ALA A 81 5.22 -9.31 -0.98
N ALA A 82 6.37 -9.63 -1.57
CA ALA A 82 6.48 -9.96 -3.00
C ALA A 82 5.68 -11.21 -3.38
N SER A 83 5.77 -12.27 -2.58
CA SER A 83 4.99 -13.49 -2.78
C SER A 83 3.49 -13.26 -2.60
N CYS A 84 3.07 -12.42 -1.64
CA CYS A 84 1.66 -12.13 -1.39
C CYS A 84 1.03 -11.35 -2.56
N ILE A 85 1.69 -10.32 -3.09
CA ILE A 85 1.15 -9.59 -4.26
C ILE A 85 1.15 -10.45 -5.52
N TRP A 86 2.16 -11.31 -5.69
CA TRP A 86 2.22 -12.25 -6.80
C TRP A 86 1.07 -13.27 -6.73
N LEU A 87 0.84 -13.86 -5.55
CA LEU A 87 -0.25 -14.79 -5.31
C LEU A 87 -1.61 -14.10 -5.49
N ALA A 88 -1.81 -12.91 -4.91
CA ALA A 88 -3.04 -12.15 -5.05
C ALA A 88 -3.37 -11.83 -6.52
N SER A 89 -2.35 -11.54 -7.33
CA SER A 89 -2.52 -11.31 -8.77
C SER A 89 -3.10 -12.54 -9.49
N LYS A 90 -2.78 -13.75 -9.03
CA LYS A 90 -3.33 -15.00 -9.56
C LYS A 90 -4.75 -15.27 -9.06
N LEU A 91 -5.01 -15.01 -7.78
CA LEU A 91 -6.33 -15.23 -7.17
C LEU A 91 -7.42 -14.32 -7.75
N GLU A 92 -7.06 -13.08 -8.11
CA GLU A 92 -7.96 -12.06 -8.65
C GLU A 92 -7.93 -12.00 -10.18
N GLU A 93 -7.39 -13.04 -10.84
CA GLU A 93 -7.30 -13.17 -12.31
C GLU A 93 -6.58 -11.99 -13.03
N ASN A 94 -5.72 -11.26 -12.31
CA ASN A 94 -4.87 -10.18 -12.85
C ASN A 94 -3.40 -10.60 -12.88
N ILE A 95 -3.12 -11.75 -13.51
CA ILE A 95 -1.84 -12.45 -13.38
C ILE A 95 -0.67 -11.55 -13.79
N ARG A 96 0.35 -11.48 -12.92
CA ARG A 96 1.66 -10.86 -13.21
C ARG A 96 2.76 -11.92 -13.25
N THR A 97 3.70 -11.78 -14.16
CA THR A 97 4.85 -12.69 -14.25
C THR A 97 5.80 -12.48 -13.07
N LEU A 98 6.38 -13.56 -12.56
CA LEU A 98 7.31 -13.50 -11.42
C LEU A 98 8.51 -12.59 -11.72
N ARG A 99 9.04 -12.63 -12.94
CA ARG A 99 10.09 -11.71 -13.43
C ARG A 99 9.73 -10.24 -13.19
N ARG A 100 8.47 -9.87 -13.45
CA ARG A 100 8.01 -8.49 -13.26
C ARG A 100 7.87 -8.14 -11.78
N ILE A 101 7.43 -9.07 -10.94
CA ILE A 101 7.41 -8.88 -9.48
C ILE A 101 8.81 -8.62 -8.95
N VAL A 102 9.77 -9.48 -9.30
CA VAL A 102 11.18 -9.32 -8.89
C VAL A 102 11.73 -7.97 -9.34
N TYR A 103 11.53 -7.60 -10.60
CA TYR A 103 12.01 -6.34 -11.15
C TYR A 103 11.46 -5.12 -10.40
N ILE A 104 10.16 -5.11 -10.08
CA ILE A 104 9.55 -4.01 -9.32
C ILE A 104 10.12 -3.93 -7.91
N PHE A 105 10.24 -5.06 -7.20
CA PHE A 105 10.84 -5.06 -5.85
C PHE A 105 12.31 -4.64 -5.87
N HIS A 106 13.06 -5.01 -6.90
CA HIS A 106 14.43 -4.53 -7.12
C HIS A 106 14.48 -3.00 -7.27
N ILE A 107 13.67 -2.41 -8.15
CA ILE A 107 13.61 -0.94 -8.33
C ILE A 107 13.22 -0.24 -7.02
N MET A 108 12.22 -0.78 -6.32
CA MET A 108 11.75 -0.21 -5.06
C MET A 108 12.85 -0.20 -4.00
N GLU A 109 13.63 -1.27 -3.91
CA GLU A 109 14.75 -1.35 -2.98
C GLU A 109 15.87 -0.38 -3.37
N CYS A 110 16.28 -0.34 -4.64
CA CYS A 110 17.29 0.62 -5.10
C CYS A 110 16.88 2.07 -4.80
N ARG A 111 15.59 2.42 -5.01
CA ARG A 111 15.09 3.77 -4.71
C ARG A 111 15.08 4.08 -3.21
N ARG A 112 14.78 3.10 -2.36
CA ARG A 112 14.74 3.28 -0.89
C ARG A 112 16.15 3.36 -0.30
N GLU A 113 17.12 2.70 -0.91
CA GLU A 113 18.53 2.66 -0.48
C GLU A 113 19.41 3.67 -1.22
N ASN A 114 18.84 4.50 -2.12
CA ASN A 114 19.56 5.45 -2.98
C ASN A 114 20.68 4.79 -3.82
N LEU A 115 20.45 3.56 -4.26
CA LEU A 115 21.37 2.82 -5.13
C LEU A 115 21.08 3.12 -6.61
N PRO A 116 22.10 3.07 -7.49
CA PRO A 116 21.89 3.18 -8.93
C PRO A 116 20.97 2.07 -9.44
N LEU A 117 20.14 2.39 -10.43
CA LEU A 117 19.29 1.41 -11.10
C LEU A 117 20.15 0.57 -12.06
N GLU A 118 20.59 -0.58 -11.57
CA GLU A 118 21.33 -1.55 -12.36
C GLU A 118 20.39 -2.44 -13.20
N HIS A 119 20.90 -2.96 -14.31
CA HIS A 119 20.17 -3.94 -15.10
C HIS A 119 20.06 -5.25 -14.33
N LEU A 120 18.83 -5.75 -14.17
CA LEU A 120 18.58 -7.04 -13.54
C LEU A 120 18.91 -8.18 -14.52
N ASP A 121 20.12 -8.76 -14.38
CA ASP A 121 20.51 -9.93 -15.16
C ASP A 121 19.70 -11.17 -14.72
N THR A 122 18.80 -11.61 -15.59
CA THR A 122 17.95 -12.78 -15.36
C THR A 122 18.65 -14.13 -15.52
N SER A 123 19.85 -14.14 -16.06
CA SER A 123 20.69 -15.34 -16.13
C SER A 123 21.59 -15.48 -14.90
N SER A 124 21.64 -14.44 -14.05
CA SER A 124 22.48 -14.46 -12.85
C SER A 124 22.01 -15.52 -11.85
N LYS A 125 22.97 -16.18 -11.19
CA LYS A 125 22.70 -17.17 -10.14
C LYS A 125 21.80 -16.60 -9.04
N LYS A 126 22.05 -15.36 -8.63
CA LYS A 126 21.31 -14.66 -7.59
C LYS A 126 19.85 -14.42 -7.98
N TYR A 127 19.57 -14.07 -9.25
CA TYR A 127 18.19 -13.96 -9.75
C TYR A 127 17.47 -15.32 -9.72
N LEU A 128 18.14 -16.40 -10.13
CA LEU A 128 17.55 -17.74 -10.14
C LEU A 128 17.24 -18.24 -8.71
N GLU A 129 18.13 -17.97 -7.75
CA GLU A 129 17.90 -18.22 -6.32
C GLU A 129 16.70 -17.43 -5.82
N LEU A 130 16.62 -16.15 -6.17
CA LEU A 130 15.49 -15.28 -5.83
C LEU A 130 14.15 -15.82 -6.33
N GLU A 131 14.15 -16.27 -7.58
CA GLU A 131 12.96 -16.81 -8.23
C GLU A 131 12.51 -18.10 -7.54
N ALA A 132 13.46 -18.97 -7.17
CA ALA A 132 13.19 -20.17 -6.41
C ALA A 132 12.65 -19.84 -5.00
N ASP A 133 13.22 -18.86 -4.32
CA ASP A 133 12.79 -18.43 -2.98
C ASP A 133 11.39 -17.84 -2.98
N LEU A 134 11.04 -17.01 -3.97
CA LEU A 134 9.68 -16.47 -4.08
C LEU A 134 8.64 -17.56 -4.37
N LYS A 135 8.98 -18.58 -5.17
CA LYS A 135 8.13 -19.76 -5.39
C LYS A 135 7.93 -20.57 -4.11
N ARG A 136 9.00 -20.80 -3.32
CA ARG A 136 8.91 -21.48 -2.02
C ARG A 136 8.07 -20.68 -1.03
N CYS A 137 8.30 -19.38 -0.95
CA CYS A 137 7.58 -18.46 -0.08
C CYS A 137 6.09 -18.41 -0.43
N GLU A 138 5.74 -18.36 -1.72
CA GLU A 138 4.34 -18.47 -2.16
C GLU A 138 3.70 -19.79 -1.69
N LEU A 139 4.40 -20.91 -1.88
CA LEU A 139 3.90 -22.20 -1.42
C LEU A 139 3.72 -22.23 0.09
N GLN A 140 4.61 -21.59 0.86
CA GLN A 140 4.46 -21.48 2.30
C GLN A 140 3.22 -20.65 2.67
N VAL A 141 2.99 -19.52 2.01
CA VAL A 141 1.79 -18.70 2.22
C VAL A 141 0.53 -19.55 2.02
N LEU A 142 0.45 -20.32 0.93
CA LEU A 142 -0.67 -21.24 0.66
C LEU A 142 -0.84 -22.31 1.74
N LYS A 143 0.25 -22.94 2.18
CA LYS A 143 0.24 -23.98 3.22
C LYS A 143 -0.28 -23.43 4.55
N GLU A 144 0.19 -22.26 4.96
CA GLU A 144 -0.25 -21.62 6.21
C GLU A 144 -1.75 -21.29 6.19
N MET A 145 -2.31 -20.99 5.02
CA MET A 145 -3.74 -20.72 4.88
C MET A 145 -4.58 -21.99 4.68
N GLY A 146 -3.96 -23.18 4.66
CA GLY A 146 -4.66 -24.42 4.34
C GLY A 146 -5.30 -24.40 2.94
N TYR A 147 -4.70 -23.64 2.00
CA TYR A 147 -5.24 -23.38 0.66
C TYR A 147 -6.60 -22.66 0.62
N ILE A 148 -7.08 -22.13 1.75
CA ILE A 148 -8.27 -21.29 1.80
C ILE A 148 -7.84 -19.83 1.66
N CYS A 149 -7.83 -19.34 0.42
CA CYS A 149 -7.32 -18.00 0.08
C CYS A 149 -8.42 -16.96 -0.16
N HIS A 150 -9.67 -17.27 0.16
CA HIS A 150 -10.78 -16.33 -0.02
C HIS A 150 -10.60 -15.09 0.87
N VAL A 151 -10.72 -13.91 0.27
CA VAL A 151 -10.60 -12.63 0.97
C VAL A 151 -11.82 -11.77 0.66
N GLU A 152 -12.44 -11.28 1.73
CA GLU A 152 -13.52 -10.30 1.65
C GLU A 152 -12.98 -8.95 2.08
N LEU A 153 -12.92 -7.99 1.14
CA LEU A 153 -12.51 -6.62 1.44
C LEU A 153 -13.73 -5.77 1.88
N PRO A 154 -13.53 -4.80 2.79
CA PRO A 154 -14.62 -3.96 3.28
C PRO A 154 -15.23 -3.07 2.18
N HIS A 155 -14.48 -2.77 1.12
CA HIS A 155 -14.87 -1.85 0.05
C HIS A 155 -16.20 -2.20 -0.62
N LYS A 156 -16.44 -3.48 -0.92
CA LYS A 156 -17.66 -3.92 -1.59
C LYS A 156 -18.91 -3.68 -0.73
N LEU A 157 -18.80 -3.96 0.57
CA LEU A 157 -19.88 -3.77 1.54
C LEU A 157 -20.10 -2.28 1.81
N MET A 158 -19.01 -1.54 1.96
CA MET A 158 -19.03 -0.10 2.20
C MET A 158 -19.79 0.66 1.11
N VAL A 159 -19.62 0.31 -0.17
CA VAL A 159 -20.37 0.96 -1.27
C VAL A 159 -21.88 0.77 -1.10
N ALA A 160 -22.33 -0.45 -0.78
CA ALA A 160 -23.75 -0.72 -0.55
C ALA A 160 -24.27 0.03 0.69
N TYR A 161 -23.48 0.11 1.76
CA TYR A 161 -23.89 0.78 3.00
C TYR A 161 -23.98 2.30 2.81
N LEU A 162 -23.03 2.89 2.09
CA LEU A 162 -23.03 4.32 1.77
C LEU A 162 -24.20 4.70 0.85
N GLU A 163 -24.63 3.81 -0.05
CA GLU A 163 -25.81 3.99 -0.88
C GLU A 163 -27.10 4.00 -0.04
N VAL A 164 -27.25 3.03 0.88
CA VAL A 164 -28.38 2.98 1.82
C VAL A 164 -28.43 4.20 2.74
N LEU A 165 -27.28 4.74 3.13
CA LEU A 165 -27.17 5.93 3.97
C LEU A 165 -27.26 7.25 3.19
N GLU A 166 -27.45 7.20 1.87
CA GLU A 166 -27.49 8.37 0.98
C GLU A 166 -26.29 9.31 1.19
N ALA A 167 -25.11 8.74 1.40
CA ALA A 167 -23.93 9.51 1.81
C ALA A 167 -23.46 10.48 0.71
N PRO A 168 -23.02 11.71 1.07
CA PRO A 168 -22.53 12.67 0.08
C PRO A 168 -21.21 12.20 -0.53
N HIS A 169 -20.96 12.59 -1.79
CA HIS A 169 -19.78 12.17 -2.55
C HIS A 169 -18.44 12.41 -1.81
N GLN A 170 -18.34 13.52 -1.06
CA GLN A 170 -17.16 13.82 -0.25
C GLN A 170 -16.90 12.76 0.83
N MET A 171 -17.96 12.29 1.50
CA MET A 171 -17.87 11.25 2.51
C MET A 171 -17.55 9.88 1.89
N ILE A 172 -18.09 9.58 0.70
CA ILE A 172 -17.77 8.35 -0.04
C ILE A 172 -16.27 8.28 -0.35
N GLN A 173 -15.69 9.37 -0.85
CA GLN A 173 -14.26 9.43 -1.14
C GLN A 173 -13.40 9.31 0.13
N GLU A 174 -13.80 9.97 1.21
CA GLU A 174 -13.09 9.87 2.49
C GLU A 174 -13.16 8.45 3.07
N ALA A 175 -14.33 7.81 3.02
CA ALA A 175 -14.51 6.41 3.42
C ALA A 175 -13.63 5.47 2.60
N TRP A 176 -13.49 5.69 1.29
CA TRP A 176 -12.58 4.91 0.44
C TRP A 176 -11.12 5.03 0.85
N ASN A 177 -10.67 6.24 1.19
CA ASN A 177 -9.31 6.48 1.66
C ASN A 177 -9.06 5.76 3.00
N ILE A 178 -9.97 5.91 3.95
CA ILE A 178 -9.90 5.26 5.27
C ILE A 178 -9.97 3.73 5.13
N ALA A 179 -10.77 3.19 4.20
CA ALA A 179 -10.82 1.76 3.91
C ALA A 179 -9.45 1.23 3.46
N ASN A 180 -8.74 1.95 2.60
CA ASN A 180 -7.39 1.58 2.18
C ASN A 180 -6.40 1.62 3.34
N ASP A 181 -6.51 2.63 4.22
CA ASP A 181 -5.66 2.73 5.40
C ASP A 181 -5.95 1.60 6.41
N SER A 182 -7.20 1.15 6.53
CA SER A 182 -7.58 0.03 7.41
C SER A 182 -6.85 -1.27 7.06
N LEU A 183 -6.52 -1.50 5.78
CA LEU A 183 -5.80 -2.68 5.30
C LEU A 183 -4.32 -2.69 5.74
N ARG A 184 -3.77 -1.54 6.17
CA ARG A 184 -2.44 -1.48 6.79
C ARG A 184 -2.42 -2.00 8.23
N THR A 185 -3.58 -2.38 8.78
CA THR A 185 -3.75 -2.80 10.17
C THR A 185 -4.21 -4.25 10.28
N ALA A 186 -4.10 -4.82 11.48
CA ALA A 186 -4.59 -6.16 11.78
C ALA A 186 -6.12 -6.27 11.85
N LEU A 187 -6.89 -5.21 11.54
CA LEU A 187 -8.36 -5.27 11.56
C LEU A 187 -8.91 -6.39 10.68
N CYS A 188 -8.28 -6.67 9.52
CA CYS A 188 -8.70 -7.72 8.59
C CYS A 188 -8.57 -9.16 9.12
N VAL A 189 -7.85 -9.36 10.21
CA VAL A 189 -7.71 -10.66 10.91
C VAL A 189 -8.36 -10.63 12.30
N HIS A 190 -8.93 -9.51 12.71
CA HIS A 190 -9.57 -9.34 14.02
C HIS A 190 -11.08 -9.21 13.91
N LEU A 191 -11.56 -8.39 12.97
CA LEU A 191 -12.97 -8.08 12.77
C LEU A 191 -13.40 -8.44 11.35
N LYS A 192 -14.66 -8.85 11.22
CA LYS A 192 -15.25 -9.17 9.92
C LYS A 192 -15.33 -7.94 9.02
N SER A 193 -15.28 -8.19 7.71
CA SER A 193 -15.26 -7.15 6.66
C SER A 193 -16.41 -6.14 6.80
N TYR A 194 -17.61 -6.61 7.15
CA TYR A 194 -18.78 -5.75 7.37
C TYR A 194 -18.64 -4.81 8.57
N VAL A 195 -18.03 -5.28 9.66
CA VAL A 195 -17.76 -4.47 10.86
C VAL A 195 -16.72 -3.39 10.55
N VAL A 196 -15.65 -3.77 9.84
CA VAL A 196 -14.63 -2.82 9.38
C VAL A 196 -15.26 -1.76 8.47
N ALA A 197 -16.14 -2.14 7.55
CA ALA A 197 -16.87 -1.19 6.71
C ALA A 197 -17.70 -0.20 7.55
N CYS A 198 -18.43 -0.67 8.58
CA CYS A 198 -19.18 0.20 9.49
C CYS A 198 -18.26 1.19 10.23
N GLY A 199 -17.13 0.72 10.77
CA GLY A 199 -16.16 1.58 11.45
C GLY A 199 -15.49 2.61 10.55
N VAL A 200 -15.19 2.24 9.30
CA VAL A 200 -14.68 3.16 8.28
C VAL A 200 -15.69 4.26 7.95
N ILE A 201 -16.95 3.89 7.70
CA ILE A 201 -18.04 4.85 7.41
C ILE A 201 -18.27 5.77 8.61
N TYR A 202 -18.30 5.22 9.82
CA TYR A 202 -18.45 6.02 11.04
C TYR A 202 -17.31 7.04 11.18
N THR A 203 -16.07 6.63 10.93
CA THR A 203 -14.90 7.52 10.97
C THR A 203 -15.00 8.61 9.89
N ALA A 204 -15.38 8.25 8.66
CA ALA A 204 -15.56 9.20 7.56
C ALA A 204 -16.66 10.23 7.87
N ALA A 205 -17.81 9.79 8.38
CA ALA A 205 -18.92 10.66 8.75
C ALA A 205 -18.49 11.71 9.78
N ARG A 206 -17.74 11.30 10.81
CA ARG A 206 -17.23 12.21 11.85
C ARG A 206 -16.23 13.23 11.27
N ARG A 207 -15.36 12.83 10.33
CA ARG A 207 -14.40 13.74 9.66
C ARG A 207 -15.07 14.73 8.72
N CYS A 208 -16.14 14.30 8.05
CA CYS A 208 -16.91 15.13 7.13
C CYS A 208 -18.04 15.91 7.83
N TYR A 209 -18.19 15.78 9.15
CA TYR A 209 -19.28 16.37 9.94
C TYR A 209 -20.68 16.01 9.41
N VAL A 210 -20.84 14.79 8.88
CA VAL A 210 -22.13 14.28 8.40
C VAL A 210 -22.84 13.56 9.55
N PRO A 211 -24.05 13.99 9.95
CA PRO A 211 -24.83 13.30 10.96
C PRO A 211 -25.40 12.00 10.38
N LEU A 212 -25.19 10.88 11.08
CA LEU A 212 -25.81 9.60 10.76
C LEU A 212 -26.88 9.25 11.80
N PRO A 213 -27.88 8.41 11.46
CA PRO A 213 -28.94 8.03 12.40
C PRO A 213 -28.38 7.32 13.64
N GLU A 214 -28.73 7.82 14.84
CA GLU A 214 -28.31 7.22 16.12
C GLU A 214 -29.46 6.52 16.87
N ASN A 215 -30.73 6.69 16.45
CA ASN A 215 -31.90 6.08 17.08
C ASN A 215 -32.91 5.54 16.03
N PRO A 216 -32.96 4.21 15.78
CA PRO A 216 -31.95 3.23 16.19
C PRO A 216 -30.60 3.54 15.52
N PRO A 217 -29.48 3.12 16.11
CA PRO A 217 -28.18 3.41 15.54
C PRO A 217 -27.98 2.66 14.22
N TRP A 218 -27.55 3.39 13.19
CA TRP A 218 -27.50 2.89 11.81
C TRP A 218 -26.64 1.63 11.62
N TRP A 219 -25.61 1.42 12.45
CA TRP A 219 -24.71 0.27 12.33
C TRP A 219 -25.39 -1.06 12.73
N GLU A 220 -26.46 -1.02 13.51
CA GLU A 220 -27.24 -2.22 13.86
C GLU A 220 -27.95 -2.81 12.63
N LEU A 221 -28.28 -1.99 11.63
CA LEU A 221 -28.83 -2.44 10.36
C LEU A 221 -27.88 -3.40 9.60
N PHE A 222 -26.58 -3.31 9.90
CA PHE A 222 -25.52 -4.06 9.24
C PHE A 222 -24.86 -5.08 10.18
N ASP A 223 -25.57 -5.51 11.23
CA ASP A 223 -25.14 -6.50 12.23
C ASP A 223 -23.85 -6.14 12.99
N ALA A 224 -23.47 -4.86 13.03
CA ALA A 224 -22.28 -4.39 13.74
C ALA A 224 -22.63 -3.84 15.13
N ASN A 225 -21.76 -4.06 16.11
CA ASN A 225 -21.95 -3.51 17.46
C ASN A 225 -21.14 -2.23 17.68
N LYS A 226 -21.64 -1.37 18.57
CA LYS A 226 -20.96 -0.11 18.93
C LYS A 226 -19.51 -0.34 19.39
N LYS A 227 -19.27 -1.36 20.22
CA LYS A 227 -17.92 -1.70 20.71
C LYS A 227 -16.93 -2.03 19.58
N GLU A 228 -17.39 -2.73 18.56
CA GLU A 228 -16.54 -3.14 17.44
C GLU A 228 -16.29 -1.96 16.49
N VAL A 229 -17.31 -1.12 16.25
CA VAL A 229 -17.17 0.14 15.51
C VAL A 229 -16.16 1.06 16.20
N ASP A 230 -16.27 1.22 17.52
CA ASP A 230 -15.35 2.05 18.31
C ASP A 230 -13.92 1.51 18.29
N GLU A 231 -13.75 0.17 18.28
CA GLU A 231 -12.44 -0.47 18.13
C GLU A 231 -11.80 -0.18 16.77
N VAL A 232 -12.56 -0.26 15.67
CA VAL A 232 -12.09 0.15 14.33
C VAL A 232 -11.64 1.61 14.35
N CYS A 233 -12.46 2.52 14.91
CA CYS A 233 -12.11 3.93 15.03
C CYS A 233 -10.83 4.16 15.84
N ARG A 234 -10.66 3.43 16.96
CA ARG A 234 -9.47 3.51 17.81
C ARG A 234 -8.21 3.09 17.06
N VAL A 235 -8.26 1.96 16.35
CA VAL A 235 -7.14 1.46 15.56
C VAL A 235 -6.79 2.41 14.42
N LEU A 236 -7.81 2.94 13.72
CA LEU A 236 -7.61 3.93 12.65
C LEU A 236 -6.99 5.23 13.18
N ASN A 237 -7.50 5.79 14.28
CA ASN A 237 -6.91 6.98 14.88
C ASN A 237 -5.47 6.74 15.34
N HIS A 238 -5.18 5.56 15.87
CA HIS A 238 -3.83 5.20 16.26
C HIS A 238 -2.86 5.21 15.06
N ILE A 239 -3.23 4.63 13.91
CA ILE A 239 -2.30 4.62 12.76
C ILE A 239 -1.95 6.00 12.24
N TYR A 240 -2.87 6.97 12.32
CA TYR A 240 -2.62 8.34 11.89
C TYR A 240 -1.69 9.11 12.84
N SER A 241 -1.51 8.63 14.08
CA SER A 241 -0.58 9.21 15.05
C SER A 241 0.86 8.72 14.89
N LEU A 242 1.08 7.66 14.10
CA LEU A 242 2.36 6.97 14.02
C LEU A 242 3.24 7.53 12.87
N PRO A 243 4.58 7.47 13.01
CA PRO A 243 5.48 7.85 11.93
C PRO A 243 5.40 6.85 10.77
N LYS A 244 5.98 7.26 9.63
CA LYS A 244 6.11 6.41 8.44
C LYS A 244 6.84 5.11 8.80
N ALA A 245 6.30 3.98 8.34
CA ALA A 245 6.89 2.69 8.61
C ALA A 245 8.27 2.54 7.94
N CYS A 246 9.25 2.06 8.69
CA CYS A 246 10.59 1.76 8.22
C CYS A 246 10.88 0.26 8.35
N TYR A 247 11.85 -0.23 7.58
CA TYR A 247 12.30 -1.61 7.71
C TYR A 247 13.15 -1.74 8.97
N ILE A 248 12.84 -2.74 9.79
CA ILE A 248 13.64 -3.11 10.96
C ILE A 248 14.21 -4.50 10.67
N PRO A 249 15.54 -4.70 10.68
CA PRO A 249 16.14 -5.99 10.40
C PRO A 249 15.92 -6.93 11.60
N VAL A 250 15.00 -7.90 11.43
CA VAL A 250 14.68 -8.89 12.47
C VAL A 250 14.86 -10.33 11.98
N CYS A 251 14.74 -10.55 10.67
CA CYS A 251 14.97 -11.86 10.06
C CYS A 251 16.47 -12.13 9.88
N LYS A 252 16.89 -13.38 10.13
CA LYS A 252 18.29 -13.82 9.95
C LYS A 252 18.71 -13.91 8.48
N GLU A 253 17.75 -14.15 7.58
CA GLU A 253 17.99 -14.25 6.15
C GLU A 253 17.97 -12.88 5.46
N ASP A 254 18.90 -12.70 4.51
CA ASP A 254 18.97 -11.48 3.72
C ASP A 254 17.84 -11.43 2.68
N GLY A 255 16.91 -10.51 2.88
CA GLY A 255 15.77 -10.27 1.99
C GLY A 255 16.07 -9.40 0.78
N SER A 256 17.34 -9.09 0.50
CA SER A 256 17.75 -8.17 -0.57
C SER A 256 17.27 -8.65 -1.96
N PHE A 257 16.72 -7.72 -2.73
CA PHE A 257 16.45 -7.80 -4.17
C PHE A 257 17.54 -7.10 -5.01
N THR A 258 18.42 -6.33 -4.40
CA THR A 258 19.61 -5.71 -5.01
C THR A 258 20.69 -6.75 -5.30
N MET A 259 21.32 -6.69 -6.47
CA MET A 259 22.33 -7.66 -6.91
C MET A 259 23.72 -7.33 -6.37
N CYS A 260 24.06 -6.04 -6.25
CA CYS A 260 25.35 -5.56 -5.78
C CYS A 260 25.32 -5.24 -4.27
N ARG A 261 25.94 -6.10 -3.45
CA ARG A 261 26.61 -5.63 -2.23
C ARG A 261 28.08 -5.86 -2.46
N SER A 262 28.82 -4.87 -2.96
CA SER A 262 30.24 -4.86 -2.68
C SER A 262 30.37 -4.69 -1.16
N LEU A 263 30.90 -5.72 -0.51
CA LEU A 263 31.37 -5.67 0.88
C LEU A 263 32.49 -4.62 0.96
N ASP A 264 32.16 -3.33 1.09
CA ASP A 264 33.12 -2.29 1.47
C ASP A 264 32.38 -1.03 1.95
N SER A 265 31.93 -1.06 3.20
CA SER A 265 31.81 0.14 4.03
C SER A 265 31.82 -0.26 5.50
N ARG A 266 32.91 -0.92 5.91
CA ARG A 266 33.28 -0.95 7.33
C ARG A 266 33.88 0.43 7.64
N SER A 267 33.04 1.38 8.01
CA SER A 267 33.47 2.68 8.52
C SER A 267 34.29 2.47 9.79
N GLN A 268 35.62 2.60 9.69
CA GLN A 268 36.49 2.79 10.84
C GLN A 268 36.36 4.24 11.33
N PRO A 269 36.29 4.49 12.65
CA PRO A 269 36.34 5.83 13.19
C PRO A 269 37.80 6.28 13.31
N LEU A 270 38.20 7.31 12.55
CA LEU A 270 39.45 8.02 12.78
C LEU A 270 39.24 9.08 13.87
N ALA A 271 39.78 8.79 15.06
CA ALA A 271 40.09 9.79 16.06
C ALA A 271 41.57 10.19 15.92
N LYS A 272 41.86 11.50 15.92
CA LYS A 272 42.88 12.13 16.77
C LYS A 272 42.87 13.66 16.64
N GLU A 273 42.96 14.28 17.81
CA GLU A 273 43.06 15.70 18.14
C GLU A 273 44.40 16.35 17.72
N GLY A 274 44.44 17.69 17.66
CA GLY A 274 45.70 18.47 17.73
C GLY A 274 45.66 19.86 17.09
N THR A 275 45.72 20.90 17.93
CA THR A 275 45.43 22.34 17.78
C THR A 275 46.44 23.24 17.04
N SER A 276 45.96 24.45 16.70
CA SER A 276 46.62 25.77 16.50
C SER A 276 46.87 26.19 15.03
N SER A 277 46.64 27.42 14.54
CA SER A 277 46.10 28.70 15.07
C SER A 277 45.99 29.69 13.88
N GLY A 278 44.95 30.54 13.80
CA GLY A 278 44.94 31.79 13.00
C GLY A 278 43.66 32.07 12.19
N ASP A 279 42.86 33.06 12.62
CA ASP A 279 41.68 33.64 11.92
C ASP A 279 42.09 34.67 10.80
N PRO A 280 41.18 35.39 10.11
CA PRO A 280 40.40 34.94 8.96
C PRO A 280 40.41 35.97 7.78
N LEU A 281 40.05 35.57 6.56
CA LEU A 281 39.61 36.53 5.53
C LEU A 281 38.37 36.01 4.80
N MET A 282 37.29 36.79 4.93
CA MET A 282 35.98 36.67 4.30
C MET A 282 36.05 37.02 2.80
N LEU A 283 35.39 36.25 1.94
CA LEU A 283 34.95 36.67 0.59
C LEU A 283 33.74 35.83 0.11
N ASP A 284 32.57 36.49 0.14
CA ASP A 284 31.37 36.44 -0.71
C ASP A 284 30.64 35.13 -1.10
N ASP A 285 29.55 34.85 -0.37
CA ASP A 285 28.51 33.84 -0.62
C ASP A 285 27.27 34.41 -1.37
N ALA A 286 27.46 35.48 -2.15
CA ALA A 286 26.36 36.21 -2.81
C ALA A 286 26.10 35.78 -4.28
N ASN A 287 27.07 35.15 -4.94
CA ASN A 287 26.96 34.83 -6.37
C ASN A 287 26.31 33.45 -6.62
N THR A 288 26.45 32.51 -5.68
CA THR A 288 25.91 31.14 -5.79
C THR A 288 24.38 31.12 -5.67
N ARG A 289 23.79 32.01 -4.86
CA ARG A 289 22.33 32.05 -4.63
C ARG A 289 21.53 32.68 -5.78
N LYS A 290 22.15 33.52 -6.62
CA LYS A 290 21.47 34.09 -7.81
C LYS A 290 21.34 33.07 -8.94
N VAL A 291 22.35 32.23 -9.13
CA VAL A 291 22.36 31.21 -10.19
C VAL A 291 21.34 30.09 -9.92
N GLU A 292 21.16 29.71 -8.65
CA GLU A 292 20.15 28.71 -8.26
C GLU A 292 18.71 29.25 -8.37
N ALA A 293 18.48 30.53 -8.07
CA ALA A 293 17.15 31.12 -8.16
C ALA A 293 16.64 31.27 -9.61
N GLU A 294 17.51 31.63 -10.56
CA GLU A 294 17.15 31.74 -11.99
C GLU A 294 16.91 30.37 -12.66
N ALA A 295 17.64 29.33 -12.24
CA ALA A 295 17.42 27.96 -12.72
C ALA A 295 16.07 27.38 -12.27
N VAL A 296 15.66 27.69 -11.03
CA VAL A 296 14.35 27.25 -10.51
C VAL A 296 13.20 27.99 -11.19
N LEU A 297 13.34 29.27 -11.53
CA LEU A 297 12.29 30.01 -12.26
C LEU A 297 12.06 29.46 -13.67
N LYS A 298 13.14 29.21 -14.43
CA LYS A 298 13.06 28.63 -15.78
C LYS A 298 12.44 27.23 -15.79
N SER A 299 12.73 26.43 -14.76
CA SER A 299 12.12 25.10 -14.62
C SER A 299 10.61 25.14 -14.34
N LYS A 300 10.13 26.17 -13.62
CA LYS A 300 8.70 26.35 -13.34
C LYS A 300 7.93 26.84 -14.56
N GLU A 301 8.49 27.76 -15.34
CA GLU A 301 7.88 28.26 -16.59
C GLU A 301 7.72 27.15 -17.63
N HIS A 302 8.74 26.28 -17.77
CA HIS A 302 8.70 25.19 -18.74
C HIS A 302 7.64 24.12 -18.39
N VAL A 303 7.34 23.92 -17.10
CA VAL A 303 6.32 22.98 -16.61
C VAL A 303 4.90 23.56 -16.73
N THR A 304 4.73 24.88 -16.58
CA THR A 304 3.44 25.54 -16.81
C THR A 304 3.05 25.52 -18.28
N ASP A 305 4.01 25.76 -19.18
CA ASP A 305 3.79 25.80 -20.63
C ASP A 305 3.43 24.41 -21.20
N GLU A 306 4.01 23.34 -20.66
CA GLU A 306 3.65 21.97 -21.03
C GLU A 306 2.25 21.56 -20.53
N LYS A 307 1.81 22.08 -19.37
CA LYS A 307 0.46 21.85 -18.84
C LYS A 307 -0.61 22.59 -19.64
N GLU A 308 -0.34 23.79 -20.13
CA GLU A 308 -1.26 24.54 -20.99
C GLU A 308 -1.42 23.87 -22.37
N ARG A 309 -0.33 23.44 -23.00
CA ARG A 309 -0.40 22.68 -24.28
C ARG A 309 -1.20 21.37 -24.16
N LYS A 310 -1.09 20.68 -23.02
CA LYS A 310 -1.88 19.46 -22.75
C LYS A 310 -3.37 19.76 -22.54
N ARG A 311 -3.72 20.92 -21.93
CA ARG A 311 -5.12 21.36 -21.76
C ARG A 311 -5.75 21.77 -23.09
N GLU A 312 -5.04 22.50 -23.94
CA GLU A 312 -5.54 22.90 -25.27
C GLU A 312 -5.75 21.71 -26.21
N SER A 313 -4.84 20.74 -26.19
CA SER A 313 -4.99 19.47 -26.94
C SER A 313 -6.23 18.70 -26.50
N HIS A 314 -6.52 18.69 -25.19
CA HIS A 314 -7.68 17.98 -24.66
C HIS A 314 -9.00 18.68 -25.00
N ASN A 315 -9.01 20.03 -25.03
CA ASN A 315 -10.19 20.81 -25.41
C ASN A 315 -10.48 20.72 -26.92
N SER A 316 -9.44 20.74 -27.77
CA SER A 316 -9.58 20.54 -29.23
C SER A 316 -10.14 19.16 -29.59
N LYS A 317 -9.78 18.11 -28.83
CA LYS A 317 -10.36 16.77 -29.01
C LYS A 317 -11.82 16.71 -28.56
N LYS A 318 -12.19 17.43 -27.50
CA LYS A 318 -13.57 17.49 -26.99
C LYS A 318 -14.50 18.21 -27.96
N ASP A 319 -14.02 19.30 -28.59
CA ASP A 319 -14.79 20.03 -29.62
C ASP A 319 -14.96 19.25 -30.92
N ARG A 320 -13.95 18.47 -31.34
CA ARG A 320 -14.10 17.53 -32.48
C ARG A 320 -15.14 16.44 -32.18
N PHE A 321 -15.18 15.93 -30.95
CA PHE A 321 -16.16 14.92 -30.54
C PHE A 321 -17.60 15.48 -30.50
N ARG A 322 -17.74 16.76 -30.13
CA ARG A 322 -19.02 17.47 -30.07
C ARG A 322 -19.58 17.80 -31.46
N LYS A 323 -18.73 18.22 -32.40
CA LYS A 323 -19.12 18.45 -33.81
C LYS A 323 -19.48 17.16 -34.56
N GLY A 324 -18.87 16.02 -34.21
CA GLY A 324 -19.17 14.72 -34.82
C GLY A 324 -20.52 14.10 -34.43
N LYS A 325 -21.07 14.45 -33.26
CA LYS A 325 -22.39 13.95 -32.81
C LYS A 325 -23.56 14.80 -33.32
N GLY A 326 -23.36 16.10 -33.61
CA GLY A 326 -24.41 16.97 -34.16
C GLY A 326 -24.79 16.65 -35.61
N ALA A 327 -23.87 16.11 -36.41
CA ALA A 327 -24.11 15.80 -37.83
C ALA A 327 -24.86 14.47 -38.06
N ARG A 328 -25.03 13.63 -37.03
CA ARG A 328 -25.62 12.28 -37.19
C ARG A 328 -27.12 12.20 -36.89
N TRP A 329 -27.71 13.27 -36.33
CA TRP A 329 -29.14 13.31 -35.95
C TRP A 329 -30.06 13.98 -36.99
N LEU A 330 -29.53 14.55 -38.08
CA LEU A 330 -30.32 15.21 -39.13
C LEU A 330 -30.57 14.35 -40.38
N SER A 331 -30.17 13.06 -40.40
CA SER A 331 -30.30 12.21 -41.60
C SER A 331 -31.14 10.94 -41.42
N ARG A 332 -31.88 10.76 -40.32
CA ARG A 332 -32.77 9.61 -40.14
C ARG A 332 -34.05 10.02 -39.44
N GLY A 333 -35.10 10.33 -40.20
CA GLY A 333 -36.41 10.63 -39.64
C GLY A 333 -37.44 11.18 -40.62
N ILE A 334 -37.64 10.55 -41.78
CA ILE A 334 -38.91 10.63 -42.53
C ILE A 334 -39.15 9.24 -43.11
N ASP A 335 -40.08 8.48 -42.53
CA ASP A 335 -41.18 7.91 -43.32
C ASP A 335 -42.30 7.35 -42.44
N LYS A 336 -43.52 7.64 -42.91
CA LYS A 336 -44.83 7.42 -42.30
C LYS A 336 -45.25 5.94 -42.39
N LYS A 337 -45.94 5.45 -41.36
CA LYS A 337 -47.32 4.93 -41.46
C LYS A 337 -47.93 4.73 -40.09
#